data_AF-A0A0R3PT58-F1
#
_entry.id   AF-A0A0R3PT58-F1
#
_cell.length_a   1.000
_cell.length_b   1.000
_cell.length_c   1.000
_cell.angle_alpha   90.00
_cell.angle_beta   90.00
_cell.angle_gamma   90.00
#
_symmetry.space_group_name_H-M   'P 1'
#
loop_
_entity.id
_entity.type
_entity.pdbx_description
1 polymer ?
#
loop_
_entity_poly.entity_id
_entity_poly.type
_entity_poly.pdbx_seq_one_letter_code
_entity_poly.pdbx_strand_id
1 'polypeptide(L)'
;MSFINQTLNLALTRSIIEQAVGSCGKCSAIDYTQVFTVNNTYQSFDERTLLAYVNSKLHFTPYGLHRLRPFYKQICDKISYSGIISPELNAVE
;
A
#
# COMPACT_ATOMS: atom_id res chain seq x y z
N MET A 1 16.86 -27.30 9.60
CA MET A 1 15.94 -26.20 9.26
C MET A 1 15.00 -26.02 10.43
N SER A 2 15.16 -24.95 11.21
CA SER A 2 14.41 -24.74 12.45
C SER A 2 13.03 -24.17 12.11
N PHE A 3 11.98 -24.96 12.37
CA PHE A 3 10.59 -24.53 12.32
C PHE A 3 10.24 -23.74 13.58
N ILE A 4 10.91 -22.60 13.82
CA ILE A 4 10.36 -21.62 14.76
C ILE A 4 9.02 -21.19 14.17
N ASN A 5 7.95 -21.49 14.90
CA ASN A 5 6.54 -21.49 14.50
C ASN A 5 6.18 -20.29 13.59
N GLN A 6 5.76 -20.55 12.36
CA GLN A 6 5.57 -19.52 11.31
C GLN A 6 4.62 -18.39 11.75
N THR A 7 3.65 -18.70 12.60
CA THR A 7 2.70 -17.72 13.17
C THR A 7 3.39 -16.73 14.13
N LEU A 8 4.34 -17.21 14.94
CA LEU A 8 5.18 -16.35 15.79
C LEU A 8 6.04 -15.42 14.91
N ASN A 9 6.54 -15.92 13.78
CA ASN A 9 7.32 -15.11 12.84
C ASN A 9 6.47 -14.02 12.17
N LEU A 10 5.23 -14.31 11.77
CA LEU A 10 4.36 -13.31 11.13
C LEU A 10 3.92 -12.20 12.10
N ALA A 11 3.53 -12.56 13.33
CA ALA A 11 3.15 -11.58 14.34
C ALA A 11 4.33 -10.69 14.74
N LEU A 12 5.51 -11.29 14.94
CA LEU A 12 6.74 -10.56 15.25
C LEU A 12 7.15 -9.61 14.12
N THR A 13 7.16 -10.09 12.87
CA THR A 13 7.54 -9.25 11.73
C THR A 13 6.57 -8.09 11.51
N ARG A 14 5.27 -8.29 11.72
CA ARG A 14 4.28 -7.20 11.73
C ARG A 14 4.59 -6.16 12.81
N SER A 15 4.81 -6.61 14.04
CA SER A 15 5.12 -5.72 15.17
C SER A 15 6.39 -4.87 14.93
N ILE A 16 7.42 -5.46 14.32
CA ILE A 16 8.65 -4.73 13.97
C ILE A 16 8.36 -3.60 12.96
N ILE A 17 7.56 -3.88 11.92
CA ILE A 17 7.18 -2.85 10.93
C ILE A 17 6.33 -1.77 11.57
N GLU A 18 5.35 -2.14 12.39
CA GLU A 18 4.48 -1.20 13.11
C GLU A 18 5.29 -0.26 14.00
N GLN A 19 6.26 -0.79 14.74
CA GLN A 19 7.16 0.01 15.58
C GLN A 19 8.05 0.95 14.75
N ALA A 20 8.61 0.47 13.65
CA ALA A 20 9.47 1.27 12.77
C ALA A 20 8.69 2.41 12.09
N VAL A 21 7.49 2.13 11.58
CA VAL A 21 6.61 3.15 10.98
C VAL A 21 6.11 4.13 12.04
N GLY A 22 5.66 3.63 13.19
CA GLY A 22 5.10 4.46 14.26
C GLY A 22 6.10 5.44 14.89
N SER A 23 7.40 5.13 14.82
CA SER A 23 8.47 6.03 15.26
C SER A 23 8.96 7.01 14.18
N CYS A 24 8.44 6.93 12.95
CA CYS A 24 8.84 7.75 11.82
C CYS A 24 7.74 8.74 11.40
N GLY A 25 7.92 10.03 11.68
CA GLY A 25 6.94 11.09 11.35
C GLY A 25 6.73 11.37 9.85
N LYS A 26 7.51 10.73 8.96
CA LYS A 26 7.39 10.83 7.50
C LYS A 26 6.99 9.51 6.84
N CYS A 27 6.74 8.47 7.63
CA CYS A 27 6.44 7.13 7.13
C CYS A 27 4.94 6.84 7.22
N SER A 28 4.44 6.00 6.32
CA SER A 28 3.10 5.43 6.39
C SER A 28 3.18 3.94 6.13
N ALA A 29 2.47 3.15 6.92
CA ALA A 29 2.26 1.75 6.60
C ALA A 29 1.41 1.67 5.33
N ILE A 30 1.83 0.83 4.40
CA ILE A 30 1.08 0.56 3.17
C ILE A 30 0.18 -0.63 3.45
N ASP A 31 -1.11 -0.35 3.70
CA ASP A 31 -2.15 -1.35 3.87
C ASP A 31 -3.27 -1.15 2.84
N TYR A 32 -3.41 -2.13 1.95
CA TYR A 32 -4.39 -2.11 0.87
C TYR A 32 -5.75 -2.70 1.25
N THR A 33 -5.92 -3.16 2.50
CA THR A 33 -7.16 -3.76 3.01
C THR A 33 -8.37 -2.91 2.67
N GLN A 34 -8.32 -1.60 2.96
CA GLN A 34 -9.43 -0.68 2.67
C GLN A 34 -9.80 -0.55 1.18
N VAL A 35 -8.92 -0.95 0.25
CA VAL A 35 -9.16 -0.87 -1.20
C VAL A 35 -9.80 -2.14 -1.73
N PHE A 36 -9.38 -3.30 -1.21
CA PHE A 36 -9.72 -4.61 -1.77
C PHE A 36 -10.56 -5.47 -0.84
N THR A 37 -10.93 -4.98 0.34
CA THR A 37 -11.72 -5.74 1.31
C THR A 37 -13.16 -5.22 1.36
N VAL A 38 -14.10 -6.14 1.19
CA VAL A 38 -15.54 -5.89 1.35
C VAL A 38 -16.03 -6.85 2.43
N ASN A 39 -16.72 -6.33 3.46
CA ASN A 39 -17.22 -7.14 4.58
C ASN A 39 -16.14 -8.06 5.19
N ASN A 40 -14.95 -7.50 5.46
CA ASN A 40 -13.77 -8.23 5.99
C ASN A 40 -13.25 -9.37 5.09
N THR A 41 -13.70 -9.46 3.84
CA THR A 41 -13.22 -10.45 2.86
C THR A 41 -12.41 -9.75 1.79
N TYR A 42 -11.15 -10.18 1.61
CA TYR A 42 -10.29 -9.71 0.52
C TYR A 42 -10.83 -10.23 -0.81
N GLN A 43 -11.06 -9.31 -1.74
CA GLN A 43 -11.51 -9.58 -3.09
C GLN A 43 -10.30 -9.59 -4.03
N SER A 44 -10.15 -10.64 -4.82
CA SER A 44 -9.09 -10.76 -5.83
C SER A 44 -9.48 -10.19 -7.20
N PHE A 45 -10.76 -9.88 -7.38
CA PHE A 45 -11.32 -9.29 -8.60
C PHE A 45 -12.54 -8.42 -8.28
N ASP A 46 -12.93 -7.60 -9.24
CA ASP A 46 -14.13 -6.77 -9.18
C ASP A 46 -15.33 -7.54 -9.72
N GLU A 47 -16.31 -7.81 -8.87
CA GLU A 47 -17.51 -8.58 -9.25
C GLU A 47 -18.35 -7.90 -10.35
N ARG A 48 -18.25 -6.57 -10.51
CA ARG A 48 -19.05 -5.83 -11.49
C ARG A 48 -18.39 -5.81 -12.86
N THR A 49 -17.06 -5.68 -12.91
CA THR A 49 -16.31 -5.58 -14.18
C THR A 49 -15.67 -6.90 -14.60
N LEU A 50 -15.64 -7.89 -13.70
CA LEU A 50 -14.97 -9.18 -13.85
C LEU A 50 -13.45 -9.07 -14.08
N LEU A 51 -12.86 -7.92 -13.72
CA LEU A 51 -11.43 -7.67 -13.84
C LEU A 51 -10.70 -8.07 -12.56
N ALA A 52 -9.67 -8.90 -12.69
CA ALA A 52 -8.81 -9.28 -11.59
C ALA A 52 -7.97 -8.09 -11.10
N TYR A 53 -7.86 -7.93 -9.78
CA TYR A 53 -6.95 -6.95 -9.15
C TYR A 53 -5.52 -7.47 -9.11
N VAL A 54 -5.32 -8.78 -8.99
CA VAL A 54 -4.01 -9.45 -8.97
C VAL A 54 -3.96 -10.59 -9.99
N ASN A 55 -2.77 -10.88 -10.51
CA ASN A 55 -2.54 -12.05 -11.35
C ASN A 55 -2.27 -13.31 -10.51
N SER A 56 -2.06 -14.45 -11.18
CA SER A 56 -1.77 -15.74 -10.52
C SER A 56 -0.46 -15.76 -9.72
N LYS A 57 0.41 -14.75 -9.89
CA LYS A 57 1.65 -14.56 -9.13
C LYS A 57 1.51 -13.50 -8.03
N LEU A 58 0.28 -13.07 -7.72
CA LEU A 58 -0.03 -12.05 -6.72
C LEU A 58 0.56 -10.65 -7.04
N HIS A 59 0.87 -10.36 -8.30
CA HIS A 59 1.20 -9.00 -8.72
C HIS A 59 -0.07 -8.25 -9.09
N PHE A 60 -0.17 -6.97 -8.72
CA PHE A 60 -1.28 -6.13 -9.15
C PHE A 60 -1.34 -6.04 -10.68
N THR A 61 -2.54 -6.22 -11.22
CA THR A 61 -2.84 -5.94 -12.63
C THR A 61 -2.88 -4.42 -12.86
N PRO A 62 -2.89 -3.94 -14.11
CA PRO A 62 -3.14 -2.53 -14.39
C PRO A 62 -4.44 -2.01 -13.74
N TYR A 63 -5.49 -2.84 -13.70
CA TYR A 63 -6.74 -2.50 -13.03
C TYR A 63 -6.58 -2.42 -11.51
N GLY A 64 -5.90 -3.39 -10.88
CA GLY A 64 -5.57 -3.34 -9.45
C GLY A 64 -4.75 -2.12 -9.06
N LEU A 65 -3.72 -1.78 -9.83
CA LEU A 65 -2.92 -0.56 -9.62
C LEU A 65 -3.77 0.70 -9.76
N HIS A 66 -4.69 0.74 -10.72
CA HIS A 66 -5.61 1.86 -10.86
C HIS A 66 -6.49 2.05 -9.62
N ARG A 67 -6.97 0.95 -9.01
CA ARG A 67 -7.75 1.01 -7.76
C ARG A 67 -6.94 1.54 -6.57
N LEU A 68 -5.62 1.38 -6.57
CA LEU A 68 -4.73 1.93 -5.54
C LEU A 68 -4.45 3.44 -5.67
N ARG A 69 -4.78 4.07 -6.81
CA ARG A 69 -4.50 5.49 -7.05
C ARG A 69 -5.01 6.42 -5.94
N PRO A 70 -6.27 6.32 -5.46
CA PRO A 70 -6.75 7.21 -4.40
C PRO A 70 -6.01 7.01 -3.08
N PHE A 71 -5.64 5.77 -2.77
CA PHE A 71 -4.88 5.42 -1.56
C PHE A 71 -3.51 6.10 -1.55
N TYR A 72 -2.74 5.96 -2.63
CA TYR A 72 -1.44 6.63 -2.74
C TYR A 72 -1.56 8.16 -2.75
N LYS A 73 -2.58 8.70 -3.40
CA LYS A 73 -2.85 10.14 -3.35
C LYS A 73 -2.99 10.63 -1.90
N GLN A 74 -3.78 9.93 -1.07
CA GLN A 74 -3.95 10.30 0.33
C GLN A 74 -2.65 10.23 1.15
N ILE A 75 -1.76 9.27 0.86
CA ILE A 75 -0.45 9.19 1.51
C ILE A 75 0.40 10.41 1.09
N CYS A 76 0.49 10.69 -0.20
CA CYS A 76 1.25 11.82 -0.71
C CYS A 76 0.73 13.16 -0.19
N ASP A 77 -0.59 13.34 -0.08
CA ASP A 77 -1.20 14.56 0.44
C ASP A 77 -0.88 14.76 1.95
N LYS A 78 -0.61 13.69 2.70
CA LYS A 78 -0.24 13.74 4.13
C LYS A 78 1.26 13.93 4.37
N ILE A 79 2.10 13.50 3.44
CA ILE A 79 3.54 13.68 3.52
C ILE A 79 3.86 15.07 2.97
N SER A 80 3.98 16.06 3.85
CA SER A 80 4.60 17.33 3.46
C SER A 80 6.05 17.08 3.06
N TYR A 81 6.35 17.20 1.77
CA TYR A 81 7.73 17.37 1.32
C TYR A 81 8.22 18.72 1.85
N SER A 82 8.86 18.72 3.02
CA SER A 82 9.65 19.85 3.48
C SER A 82 10.86 19.99 2.55
N GLY A 83 10.68 20.71 1.45
CA GLY A 83 11.72 21.15 0.52
C GLY A 83 11.98 20.21 -0.64
N ILE A 84 11.29 20.42 -1.76
CA ILE A 84 11.92 20.82 -3.03
C ILE A 84 10.89 21.69 -3.79
N ILE A 85 10.91 23.01 -3.58
CA ILE A 85 10.52 23.91 -4.67
C ILE A 85 11.74 23.87 -5.58
N SER A 86 11.74 23.00 -6.60
CA SER A 86 12.65 23.17 -7.73
C SER A 86 12.07 24.35 -8.50
N PRO A 87 12.79 25.46 -8.67
CA PRO A 87 12.30 26.58 -9.48
C PRO A 87 12.04 26.21 -10.95
N GLU A 88 12.44 25.02 -11.38
CA GLU A 88 12.48 24.61 -12.79
C GLU A 88 11.21 23.94 -13.32
N LEU A 89 10.17 23.68 -12.51
CA LEU A 89 8.92 23.06 -13.00
C LEU A 89 7.78 24.05 -13.32
N ASN A 90 8.07 25.36 -13.30
CA ASN A 90 7.14 26.42 -13.72
C ASN A 90 7.65 27.18 -14.96
N ALA A 91 8.50 26.55 -15.78
CA ALA A 91 9.02 27.14 -17.01
C ALA A 91 8.65 26.28 -18.24
N VAL A 92 7.37 25.94 -18.39
CA VAL A 92 6.78 25.67 -19.70
C VAL A 92 5.34 26.19 -19.64
N GLU A 93 5.19 27.46 -19.98
CA GLU A 93 3.95 28.03 -20.53
C GLU A 93 4.01 27.91 -22.05
#